data_AF-A0A532D3W0-F1
#
_entry.id   AF-A0A532D3W0-F1
#
_cell.length_a   1.000
_cell.length_b   1.000
_cell.length_c   1.000
_cell.angle_alpha   90.00
_cell.angle_beta   90.00
_cell.angle_gamma   90.00
#
_symmetry.space_group_name_H-M   'P 1'
#
loop_
_entity.id
_entity.type
_entity.pdbx_description
1 polymer ?
#
loop_
_entity_poly.entity_id
_entity_poly.type
_entity_poly.pdbx_seq_one_letter_code
_entity_poly.pdbx_strand_id
1 'polypeptide(L)'
;MVSRFYDRTFFRVISMTIALIVAFSASAARADEYTAQEIVDSGHKFFGATSGGLATVVEKIFATYGLPNGYLLGEEGSGALIGGLTYGEGTLYTKNAGDHKVFWQGPSLGWDFGGEGSRVMMLVY
;
A
#
# COMPACT_ATOMS: atom_id res chain seq x y z
N MET A 1 -8.01 -23.88 52.19
CA MET A 1 -8.20 -24.51 50.85
C MET A 1 -8.86 -23.57 49.83
N VAL A 2 -8.90 -22.25 50.06
CA VAL A 2 -9.69 -21.28 49.24
C VAL A 2 -8.83 -20.43 48.28
N SER A 3 -7.52 -20.28 48.51
CA SER A 3 -6.69 -19.38 47.68
C SER A 3 -6.38 -19.89 46.27
N ARG A 4 -6.38 -21.22 46.04
CA ARG A 4 -6.10 -21.81 44.72
C ARG A 4 -7.20 -21.59 43.68
N PHE A 5 -8.42 -21.25 44.11
CA PHE A 5 -9.54 -20.96 43.20
C PHE A 5 -9.47 -19.54 42.64
N TYR A 6 -8.90 -18.60 43.38
CA TYR A 6 -8.80 -17.19 42.98
C TYR A 6 -7.74 -16.97 41.89
N ASP A 7 -6.63 -17.71 41.94
CA ASP A 7 -5.56 -17.60 40.94
C ASP A 7 -6.01 -17.98 39.52
N ARG A 8 -6.85 -19.02 39.39
CA ARG A 8 -7.26 -19.54 38.07
C ARG A 8 -8.31 -18.67 37.39
N THR A 9 -9.22 -18.07 38.16
CA THR A 9 -10.22 -17.12 37.64
C THR A 9 -9.58 -15.78 37.31
N PHE A 10 -8.66 -15.30 38.15
CA PHE A 10 -7.92 -14.06 37.91
C PHE A 10 -7.04 -14.14 36.65
N PHE A 11 -6.28 -15.22 36.46
CA PHE A 11 -5.51 -15.45 35.23
C PHE A 11 -6.39 -15.55 33.97
N ARG A 12 -7.57 -16.15 34.08
CA ARG A 12 -8.51 -16.26 32.94
C ARG A 12 -9.09 -14.91 32.53
N VAL A 13 -9.45 -14.07 33.49
CA VAL A 13 -9.96 -12.72 33.22
C VAL A 13 -8.89 -11.85 32.56
N ILE A 14 -7.65 -11.90 33.07
CA ILE A 14 -6.51 -11.19 32.47
C ILE A 14 -6.21 -11.70 31.06
N SER A 15 -6.18 -13.02 30.86
CA SER A 15 -5.93 -13.59 29.53
C SER A 15 -7.04 -13.24 28.53
N MET A 16 -8.31 -13.19 28.97
CA MET A 16 -9.42 -12.75 28.11
C MET A 16 -9.35 -11.26 27.77
N THR A 17 -8.98 -10.41 28.72
CA THR A 17 -8.83 -8.97 28.46
C THR A 17 -7.66 -8.68 27.52
N ILE A 18 -6.53 -9.37 27.68
CA ILE A 18 -5.40 -9.27 26.75
C ILE A 18 -5.80 -9.76 25.36
N ALA A 19 -6.47 -10.91 25.25
CA ALA A 19 -6.95 -11.42 23.96
C ALA A 19 -7.92 -10.44 23.26
N LEU A 20 -8.79 -9.77 24.02
CA LEU A 20 -9.74 -8.79 23.50
C LEU A 20 -9.02 -7.53 22.97
N ILE A 21 -8.00 -7.05 23.68
CA ILE A 21 -7.21 -5.89 23.25
C ILE A 21 -6.44 -6.21 21.95
N VAL A 22 -5.79 -7.38 21.88
CA VAL A 22 -5.04 -7.81 20.69
C VAL A 22 -5.95 -7.96 19.47
N ALA A 23 -7.14 -8.54 19.64
CA ALA A 23 -8.11 -8.69 18.56
C ALA A 23 -8.61 -7.33 18.02
N PHE A 24 -8.81 -6.34 18.91
CA PHE A 24 -9.25 -5.01 18.52
C PHE A 24 -8.18 -4.26 17.72
N SER A 25 -6.92 -4.27 18.17
CA SER A 25 -5.82 -3.62 17.46
C SER A 25 -5.57 -4.21 16.06
N ALA A 26 -5.71 -5.53 15.90
CA ALA A 26 -5.57 -6.19 14.60
C ALA A 26 -6.69 -5.79 13.61
N SER A 27 -7.90 -5.53 14.11
CA SER A 27 -9.02 -5.09 13.26
C SER A 27 -8.88 -3.64 12.81
N ALA A 28 -8.31 -2.77 13.64
CA ALA A 28 -8.04 -1.38 13.28
C ALA A 28 -6.96 -1.29 12.18
N ALA A 29 -5.85 -2.02 12.33
CA ALA A 29 -4.79 -2.04 11.32
C ALA A 29 -5.30 -2.51 9.94
N ARG A 30 -6.20 -3.50 9.89
CA ARG A 30 -6.81 -3.95 8.63
C ARG A 30 -7.80 -2.96 8.02
N ALA A 31 -8.41 -2.08 8.82
CA ALA A 31 -9.25 -1.01 8.29
C ALA A 31 -8.43 0.05 7.53
N ASP A 32 -7.12 0.08 7.80
CA ASP A 32 -6.18 1.08 7.31
C ASP A 32 -5.42 0.61 6.04
N GLU A 33 -5.75 -0.58 5.54
CA GLU A 33 -5.10 -1.25 4.42
C GLU A 33 -6.00 -1.28 3.17
N TYR A 34 -5.39 -1.25 1.98
CA TYR A 34 -6.06 -1.43 0.69
C TYR A 34 -6.10 -2.90 0.30
N THR A 35 -7.24 -3.32 -0.25
CA THR A 35 -7.41 -4.65 -0.80
C THR A 35 -6.83 -4.75 -2.21
N ALA A 36 -6.53 -5.98 -2.66
CA ALA A 36 -6.02 -6.22 -4.02
C ALA A 36 -6.99 -5.70 -5.08
N GLN A 37 -8.29 -5.90 -4.88
CA GLN A 37 -9.33 -5.45 -5.80
C GLN A 37 -9.34 -3.92 -5.93
N GLU A 38 -9.22 -3.17 -4.83
CA GLU A 38 -9.17 -1.71 -4.86
C GLU A 38 -7.96 -1.18 -5.65
N ILE A 39 -6.80 -1.83 -5.50
CA ILE A 39 -5.60 -1.49 -6.25
C ILE A 39 -5.75 -1.82 -7.74
N VAL A 40 -6.31 -2.98 -8.07
CA VAL A 40 -6.57 -3.38 -9.46
C VAL A 40 -7.56 -2.41 -10.13
N ASP A 41 -8.64 -2.06 -9.44
CA ASP A 41 -9.63 -1.13 -9.96
C ASP A 41 -9.06 0.28 -10.16
N SER A 42 -8.24 0.74 -9.21
CA SER A 42 -7.53 2.02 -9.33
C SER A 42 -6.51 2.00 -10.46
N GLY A 43 -5.78 0.91 -10.63
CA GLY A 43 -4.81 0.74 -11.70
C GLY A 43 -5.48 0.64 -13.08
N HIS A 44 -6.61 -0.04 -13.22
CA HIS A 44 -7.38 -0.06 -14.48
C HIS A 44 -7.87 1.33 -14.87
N LYS A 45 -8.35 2.13 -13.90
CA LYS A 45 -8.74 3.53 -14.15
C LYS A 45 -7.54 4.37 -14.56
N PHE A 46 -6.39 4.15 -13.93
CA PHE A 46 -5.20 4.96 -14.13
C PHE A 46 -4.45 4.62 -15.43
N PHE A 47 -4.21 3.34 -15.70
CA PHE A 47 -3.48 2.86 -16.89
C PHE A 47 -4.36 2.63 -18.12
N GLY A 48 -5.68 2.54 -17.93
CA GLY A 48 -6.64 2.15 -18.95
C GLY A 48 -6.93 0.65 -18.95
N ALA A 49 -8.13 0.27 -19.38
CA ALA A 49 -8.69 -1.09 -19.29
C ALA A 49 -7.92 -2.18 -20.07
N THR A 50 -6.89 -1.82 -20.84
CA THR A 50 -6.06 -2.73 -21.65
C THR A 50 -4.92 -3.40 -20.88
N SER A 51 -4.75 -3.15 -19.58
CA SER A 51 -3.68 -3.76 -18.77
C SER A 51 -4.00 -5.20 -18.36
N GLY A 52 -4.03 -6.13 -19.33
CA GLY A 52 -4.45 -7.52 -19.12
C GLY A 52 -3.64 -8.34 -18.09
N GLY A 53 -2.48 -7.85 -17.64
CA GLY A 53 -1.63 -8.48 -16.63
C GLY A 53 -1.63 -7.80 -15.24
N LEU A 54 -2.36 -6.69 -15.05
CA LEU A 54 -2.30 -5.90 -13.82
C LEU A 54 -2.73 -6.72 -12.60
N ALA A 55 -3.85 -7.41 -12.69
CA ALA A 55 -4.39 -8.21 -11.58
C ALA A 55 -3.37 -9.26 -11.10
N THR A 56 -2.76 -10.01 -12.02
CA THR A 56 -1.77 -11.03 -11.69
C THR A 56 -0.53 -10.45 -11.01
N VAL A 57 -0.06 -9.28 -11.45
CA VAL A 57 1.09 -8.61 -10.82
C VAL A 57 0.72 -8.13 -9.42
N VAL A 58 -0.45 -7.49 -9.25
CA VAL A 58 -0.93 -7.03 -7.95
C VAL A 58 -1.09 -8.19 -6.98
N GLU A 59 -1.72 -9.28 -7.39
CA GLU A 59 -1.86 -10.51 -6.58
C GLU A 59 -0.51 -11.04 -6.12
N LYS A 60 0.50 -11.07 -7.00
CA LYS A 60 1.84 -11.54 -6.66
C LYS A 60 2.54 -10.62 -5.65
N ILE A 61 2.42 -9.30 -5.82
CA ILE A 61 3.01 -8.34 -4.88
C ILE A 61 2.31 -8.49 -3.51
N PHE A 62 0.99 -8.61 -3.49
CA PHE A 62 0.21 -8.78 -2.26
C PHE A 62 0.54 -10.08 -1.53
N ALA A 63 0.76 -11.18 -2.27
CA ALA A 63 1.21 -12.44 -1.68
C ALA A 63 2.61 -12.33 -1.05
N THR A 64 3.44 -11.40 -1.53
CA THR A 64 4.83 -11.22 -1.06
C THR A 64 4.93 -10.22 0.08
N TYR A 65 4.21 -9.09 -0.01
CA TYR A 65 4.38 -7.93 0.87
C TYR A 65 3.15 -7.66 1.75
N GLY A 66 2.02 -8.35 1.54
CA GLY A 66 0.78 -8.15 2.30
C GLY A 66 -0.12 -7.09 1.68
N LEU A 67 -0.85 -6.35 2.52
CA LEU A 67 -1.76 -5.28 2.09
C LEU A 67 -1.09 -3.90 2.29
N PRO A 68 -1.10 -3.02 1.29
CA PRO A 68 -0.52 -1.69 1.40
C PRO A 68 -1.45 -0.74 2.18
N ASN A 69 -0.91 0.22 2.92
CA ASN A 69 -1.67 1.29 3.57
C ASN A 69 -1.84 2.55 2.69
N GLY A 70 -1.14 2.58 1.55
CA GLY A 70 -1.20 3.65 0.57
C GLY A 70 -0.80 3.22 -0.83
N TYR A 71 -1.18 4.03 -1.82
CA TYR A 71 -0.68 3.88 -3.17
C TYR A 71 -0.50 5.26 -3.81
N LEU A 72 0.52 5.38 -4.66
CA LEU A 72 0.82 6.60 -5.38
C LEU A 72 0.46 6.42 -6.86
N LEU A 73 -0.26 7.39 -7.42
CA LEU A 73 -0.49 7.49 -8.86
C LEU A 73 0.20 8.74 -9.38
N GLY A 74 0.95 8.62 -10.46
CA GLY A 74 1.55 9.79 -11.07
C GLY A 74 2.25 9.51 -12.38
N GLU A 75 2.93 10.53 -12.87
CA GLU A 75 3.57 10.52 -14.17
C GLU A 75 5.04 10.86 -14.00
N GLU A 76 5.87 10.15 -14.75
CA GLU A 76 7.31 10.31 -14.83
C GLU A 76 7.66 10.81 -16.21
N GLY A 77 8.54 11.80 -16.28
CA GLY A 77 9.16 12.23 -17.53
C GLY A 77 10.67 12.25 -17.38
N SER A 78 11.38 11.79 -18.40
CA SER A 78 12.83 12.00 -18.50
C SER A 78 13.22 12.82 -19.73
N GLY A 79 14.16 13.73 -19.50
CA GLY A 79 15.01 14.30 -20.55
C GLY A 79 16.22 13.40 -20.80
N ALA A 80 16.03 12.09 -20.94
CA ALA A 80 17.12 11.10 -20.93
C ALA A 80 18.17 11.25 -22.03
N LEU A 81 17.99 12.15 -23.00
CA LEU A 81 19.01 12.43 -24.03
C LEU A 81 20.28 13.09 -23.49
N ILE A 82 20.27 13.76 -22.33
CA ILE A 82 21.46 14.49 -21.83
C ILE A 82 21.83 14.17 -20.36
N GLY A 83 20.93 13.63 -19.54
CA GLY A 83 21.18 13.53 -18.09
C GLY A 83 20.92 12.20 -17.39
N GLY A 84 20.25 11.22 -18.03
CA GLY A 84 19.93 9.95 -17.38
C GLY A 84 19.15 10.10 -16.07
N LEU A 85 18.25 11.09 -15.98
CA LEU A 85 17.41 11.35 -14.81
C LEU A 85 15.92 11.39 -15.18
N THR A 86 15.11 10.81 -14.30
CA THR A 86 13.65 10.84 -14.28
C THR A 86 13.21 11.85 -13.23
N TYR A 87 12.20 12.64 -13.58
CA TYR A 87 11.44 13.46 -12.64
C TYR A 87 10.00 12.98 -12.69
N GLY A 88 9.43 12.68 -11.52
CA GLY A 88 8.05 12.27 -11.43
C GLY A 88 7.26 13.09 -10.43
N GLU A 89 5.97 13.21 -10.71
CA GLU A 89 5.00 13.86 -9.84
C GLU A 89 3.70 13.06 -9.77
N GLY A 90 3.06 13.09 -8.61
CA GLY A 90 1.87 12.28 -8.38
C GLY A 90 1.20 12.59 -7.07
N THR A 91 0.18 11.79 -6.77
CA THR A 91 -0.59 11.88 -5.52
C THR A 91 -0.50 10.55 -4.79
N LEU A 92 -0.06 10.61 -3.54
CA LEU A 92 -0.14 9.52 -2.58
C LEU A 92 -1.53 9.50 -1.95
N TYR A 93 -2.24 8.41 -2.15
CA TYR A 93 -3.53 8.11 -1.53
C TYR A 93 -3.29 7.24 -0.30
N THR A 94 -3.91 7.60 0.82
CA THR A 94 -3.83 6.83 2.06
C THR A 94 -5.22 6.65 2.66
N LYS A 95 -5.44 5.55 3.39
CA LYS A 95 -6.75 5.32 4.03
C LYS A 95 -7.08 6.34 5.13
N ASN A 96 -6.08 6.77 5.89
CA ASN A 96 -6.30 7.56 7.13
C ASN A 96 -5.40 8.79 7.31
N ALA A 97 -4.45 9.04 6.41
CA ALA A 97 -3.57 10.20 6.49
C ALA A 97 -3.89 11.27 5.44
N GLY A 98 -4.94 11.06 4.63
CA GLY A 98 -5.33 11.94 3.53
C GLY A 98 -4.47 11.76 2.27
N ASP A 99 -4.72 12.63 1.29
CA ASP A 99 -4.05 12.59 -0.01
C ASP A 99 -2.95 13.66 -0.07
N HIS A 100 -1.77 13.28 -0.56
CA HIS A 100 -0.58 14.15 -0.56
C HIS A 100 0.03 14.23 -1.95
N LYS A 101 0.35 15.44 -2.42
CA LYS A 101 1.16 15.59 -3.63
C LYS A 101 2.61 15.19 -3.31
N VAL A 102 3.18 14.33 -4.14
CA VAL A 102 4.53 13.80 -3.99
C VAL A 102 5.31 14.03 -5.28
N PHE A 103 6.59 14.32 -5.13
CA PHE A 103 7.56 14.47 -6.22
C PHE A 103 8.74 13.54 -5.95
N TRP A 104 9.28 12.95 -7.01
CA TRP A 104 10.44 12.07 -6.90
C TRP A 104 11.37 12.24 -8.08
N GLN A 105 12.60 11.78 -7.87
CA GLN A 105 13.71 11.95 -8.80
C GLN A 105 14.57 10.68 -8.74
N GLY A 106 15.02 10.20 -9.89
CA GLY A 106 15.80 8.98 -9.95
C GLY A 106 16.60 8.85 -11.24
N PRO A 107 17.50 7.86 -11.33
CA PRO A 107 18.17 7.57 -12.59
C PRO A 107 17.17 7.06 -13.63
N SER A 108 17.30 7.52 -14.87
CA SER A 108 16.53 7.07 -16.04
C SER A 108 17.42 6.30 -17.01
N LEU A 109 16.88 5.20 -17.53
CA LEU A 109 17.47 4.46 -18.67
C LEU A 109 16.79 4.81 -20.01
N GLY A 110 15.96 5.84 -20.04
CA GLY A 110 15.33 6.37 -21.26
C GLY A 110 14.06 5.65 -21.72
N TRP A 111 13.47 4.77 -20.92
CA TRP A 111 12.16 4.16 -21.24
C TRP A 111 10.99 5.12 -21.04
N ASP A 112 11.16 6.14 -20.20
CA ASP A 112 10.22 7.23 -19.93
C ASP A 112 10.45 8.43 -20.85
N PHE A 113 11.15 8.20 -21.96
CA PHE A 113 11.42 9.19 -22.99
C PHE A 113 10.19 9.34 -23.90
N GLY A 114 9.40 10.38 -23.68
CA GLY A 114 8.23 10.71 -24.50
C GLY A 114 7.64 12.06 -24.11
N GLY A 115 7.09 12.81 -25.07
CA GLY A 115 6.55 14.16 -24.85
C GLY A 115 5.34 14.23 -23.90
N GLU A 116 4.73 13.08 -23.60
CA GLU A 116 3.60 12.93 -22.66
C GLU A 116 4.01 12.24 -21.32
N GLY A 117 5.27 11.80 -21.17
CA GLY A 117 5.72 11.03 -20.00
C GLY A 117 5.17 9.59 -19.93
N SER A 118 5.44 8.91 -18.82
CA SER A 118 4.97 7.55 -18.50
C SER A 118 4.22 7.53 -17.18
N ARG A 119 3.03 6.92 -17.18
CA ARG A 119 2.23 6.69 -15.96
C ARG A 119 2.87 5.63 -15.08
N VAL A 120 2.89 5.85 -13.76
CA VAL A 120 3.41 4.94 -12.74
C VAL A 120 2.44 4.81 -11.56
N MET A 121 2.36 3.59 -11.02
CA MET A 121 1.65 3.28 -9.78
C MET A 121 2.65 2.62 -8.82
N MET A 122 2.79 3.18 -7.61
CA MET A 122 3.64 2.63 -6.55
C MET A 122 2.77 2.21 -5.36
N LEU A 123 3.05 1.05 -4.79
CA LEU A 123 2.38 0.55 -3.59
C LEU A 123 3.23 0.87 -2.36
N VAL A 124 2.60 1.41 -1.32
CA VAL A 124 3.24 1.82 -0.08
C VAL A 124 2.74 0.91 1.05
N TYR A 125 3.68 0.23 1.71
CA TYR A 125 3.45 -0.73 2.79
C TYR A 125 3.93 -0.15 4.11
#